data_AF-T1GPH6-F1
#
_entry.id   AF-T1GPH6-F1
#
_cell.length_a   1.000
_cell.length_b   1.000
_cell.length_c   1.000
_cell.angle_alpha   90.00
_cell.angle_beta   90.00
_cell.angle_gamma   90.00
#
_symmetry.space_group_name_H-M   'P 1'
#
loop_
_entity.id
_entity.type
_entity.pdbx_description
1 polymer ?
#
loop_
_entity_poly.entity_id
_entity_poly.type
_entity_poly.pdbx_seq_one_letter_code
_entity_poly.pdbx_strand_id
1 'polypeptide(L)'
;MQKDGNENQKYHLDANNHVSSLTSVKPETKKLLSTNAELTELSEKIFAKENHSKLKNLHLDLQGKTEKYSKKDEAARPLFHPDDQALRSNSISKLLQLYDNYEPDTSIDEHFTPIQSKEENEFLDIVMVSGVMKEALSFLHSKGIVSSDPNEQKIQDQENLVQPIVKKSKKAGKFCSMLIGSSPELEMSLYTMCFLLRPNEVCPVTLGGQKVNIKTYMLKYKGEDLI
;
A
#
# COMPACT_ATOMS: atom_id res chain seq x y z
N MET A 1 38.22 41.08 -10.69
CA MET A 1 37.85 42.15 -11.65
C MET A 1 38.47 41.80 -12.99
N GLN A 2 37.65 41.81 -14.06
CA GLN A 2 37.92 41.49 -15.48
C GLN A 2 38.35 40.04 -15.80
N LYS A 3 37.91 39.36 -16.87
CA LYS A 3 36.96 39.59 -17.99
C LYS A 3 36.86 38.25 -18.77
N ASP A 4 35.71 37.78 -19.24
CA ASP A 4 35.23 37.73 -20.65
C ASP A 4 34.29 36.49 -20.70
N GLY A 5 33.27 36.28 -21.54
CA GLY A 5 32.69 36.93 -22.69
C GLY A 5 31.49 36.08 -23.15
N ASN A 6 30.40 36.78 -23.46
CA ASN A 6 29.14 36.44 -24.11
C ASN A 6 29.05 35.19 -25.04
N GLU A 7 27.95 34.41 -24.95
CA GLU A 7 27.11 34.07 -26.12
C GLU A 7 25.68 33.67 -25.71
N ASN A 8 24.71 34.41 -26.25
CA ASN A 8 23.26 34.26 -26.10
C ASN A 8 22.69 33.68 -27.40
N GLN A 9 21.86 32.63 -27.33
CA GLN A 9 20.91 32.28 -28.40
C GLN A 9 19.55 31.83 -27.86
N LYS A 10 18.70 32.85 -27.71
CA LYS A 10 17.26 32.98 -28.03
C LYS A 10 16.52 31.73 -28.56
N TYR A 11 15.47 31.31 -27.85
CA TYR A 11 14.24 30.77 -28.46
C TYR A 11 13.03 31.55 -27.94
N HIS A 12 12.34 32.18 -28.88
CA HIS A 12 11.06 32.87 -28.76
C HIS A 12 10.04 31.97 -29.48
N LEU A 13 8.92 31.63 -28.84
CA LEU A 13 7.80 30.97 -29.52
C LEU A 13 6.50 31.67 -29.14
N ASP A 14 5.87 32.18 -30.19
CA ASP A 14 4.69 33.02 -30.22
C ASP A 14 3.38 32.26 -29.98
N ALA A 15 2.39 33.04 -29.55
CA ALA A 15 1.00 32.64 -29.35
C ALA A 15 0.24 32.47 -30.69
N ASN A 16 -0.77 31.59 -30.63
CA ASN A 16 -1.83 31.31 -31.62
C ASN A 16 -1.52 30.29 -32.72
N ASN A 17 -2.09 29.09 -32.63
CA ASN A 17 -3.36 28.74 -33.31
C ASN A 17 -3.52 27.21 -33.42
N HIS A 18 -4.48 26.62 -32.70
CA HIS A 18 -5.61 25.87 -33.26
C HIS A 18 -6.40 25.21 -32.11
N VAL A 19 -7.42 25.93 -31.63
CA VAL A 19 -8.47 25.35 -30.78
C VAL A 19 -9.35 24.48 -31.67
N SER A 20 -9.42 23.18 -31.36
CA SER A 20 -10.45 22.29 -31.89
C SER A 20 -11.08 21.51 -30.73
N SER A 21 -12.18 22.08 -30.25
CA SER A 21 -13.37 21.39 -29.73
C SER A 21 -13.22 20.39 -28.57
N LEU A 22 -13.40 20.91 -27.36
CA LEU A 22 -13.91 20.17 -26.21
C LEU A 22 -15.34 19.71 -26.51
N THR A 23 -15.51 18.43 -26.83
CA THR A 23 -16.82 17.77 -26.76
C THR A 23 -16.82 16.77 -25.62
N SER A 24 -17.81 16.94 -24.74
CA SER A 24 -18.14 16.18 -23.55
C SER A 24 -17.97 14.66 -23.69
N VAL A 25 -17.04 14.08 -22.92
CA VAL A 25 -16.93 12.63 -22.74
C VAL A 25 -17.68 12.24 -21.46
N LYS A 26 -18.77 11.49 -21.64
CA LYS A 26 -19.54 10.78 -20.59
C LYS A 26 -18.64 9.80 -19.81
N PRO A 27 -19.02 9.39 -18.58
CA PRO A 27 -18.15 8.58 -17.74
C PRO A 27 -17.88 7.23 -18.40
N GLU A 28 -16.64 7.04 -18.87
CA GLU A 28 -16.19 5.76 -19.37
C GLU A 28 -16.20 4.75 -18.21
N THR A 29 -16.82 3.60 -18.44
CA THR A 29 -16.62 2.40 -17.62
C THR A 29 -15.12 2.09 -17.59
N LYS A 30 -14.45 2.48 -16.50
CA LYS A 30 -13.01 2.30 -16.29
C LYS A 30 -12.68 0.83 -16.56
N LYS A 31 -11.99 0.55 -17.68
CA LYS A 31 -11.68 -0.82 -18.08
C LYS A 31 -10.76 -1.44 -17.03
N LEU A 32 -11.20 -2.58 -16.53
CA LEU A 32 -10.49 -3.34 -15.51
C LEU A 32 -9.16 -3.88 -16.07
N LEU A 33 -8.05 -3.67 -15.38
CA LEU A 33 -6.69 -3.96 -15.89
C LEU A 33 -6.28 -5.44 -15.80
N SER A 34 -7.05 -6.26 -15.10
CA SER A 34 -6.88 -7.71 -15.06
C SER A 34 -8.23 -8.43 -14.98
N THR A 35 -8.25 -9.76 -15.05
CA THR A 35 -9.43 -10.59 -14.79
C THR A 35 -9.40 -11.18 -13.39
N ASN A 36 -10.55 -11.67 -12.89
CA ASN A 36 -10.61 -12.31 -11.57
C ASN A 36 -9.81 -13.63 -11.52
N ALA A 37 -9.71 -14.33 -12.66
CA ALA A 37 -8.90 -15.53 -12.79
C ALA A 37 -7.40 -15.20 -12.65
N GLU A 38 -6.94 -14.13 -13.32
CA GLU A 38 -5.56 -13.65 -13.19
C GLU A 38 -5.24 -13.22 -11.76
N LEU A 39 -6.15 -12.50 -11.08
CA LEU A 39 -5.96 -12.11 -9.68
C LEU A 39 -5.88 -13.33 -8.75
N THR A 40 -6.71 -14.34 -8.99
CA THR A 40 -6.69 -15.60 -8.22
C THR A 40 -5.38 -16.34 -8.42
N GLU A 41 -4.93 -16.49 -9.67
CA GLU A 41 -3.68 -17.19 -9.99
C GLU A 41 -2.47 -16.45 -9.42
N LEU A 42 -2.42 -15.12 -9.57
CA LEU A 42 -1.34 -14.29 -9.06
C LEU A 42 -1.26 -14.32 -7.53
N SER A 43 -2.40 -14.18 -6.85
CA SER A 43 -2.42 -14.21 -5.38
C SER A 43 -1.98 -15.56 -4.81
N GLU A 44 -2.33 -16.68 -5.45
CA GLU A 44 -1.81 -17.99 -5.06
C GLU A 44 -0.30 -18.12 -5.32
N LYS A 45 0.20 -17.59 -6.44
CA LYS A 45 1.65 -17.55 -6.73
C LYS A 45 2.42 -16.75 -5.68
N ILE A 46 1.92 -15.55 -5.35
CA ILE A 46 2.50 -14.68 -4.32
C ILE A 46 2.44 -15.39 -2.95
N PHE A 47 1.31 -15.98 -2.59
CA PHE A 47 1.14 -16.71 -1.34
C PHE A 47 2.07 -17.93 -1.25
N ALA A 48 2.31 -18.65 -2.35
CA ALA A 48 3.26 -19.76 -2.38
C ALA A 48 4.73 -19.32 -2.14
N LYS A 49 5.05 -18.03 -2.31
CA LYS A 49 6.37 -17.45 -1.98
C LYS A 49 6.46 -16.97 -0.53
N GLU A 50 5.37 -17.00 0.22
CA GLU A 50 5.33 -16.62 1.64
C GLU A 50 6.06 -17.67 2.48
N ASN A 51 7.34 -17.43 2.74
CA ASN A 51 8.20 -18.36 3.45
C ASN A 51 8.14 -18.22 4.99
N HIS A 52 7.43 -17.22 5.53
CA HIS A 52 7.61 -16.79 6.92
C HIS A 52 6.34 -16.63 7.74
N SER A 53 5.22 -17.25 7.37
CA SER A 53 3.99 -17.13 8.17
C SER A 53 4.26 -17.43 9.65
N LYS A 54 4.02 -16.42 10.50
CA LYS A 54 4.29 -16.45 11.94
C LYS A 54 3.12 -16.97 12.75
N LEU A 55 2.07 -17.48 12.08
CA LEU A 55 0.84 -17.92 12.73
C LEU A 55 1.10 -18.93 13.87
N LYS A 56 2.06 -19.85 13.68
CA LYS A 56 2.45 -20.84 14.70
C LYS A 56 3.07 -20.25 15.97
N ASN A 57 3.59 -19.02 15.90
CA ASN A 57 4.22 -18.31 17.03
C ASN A 57 3.25 -17.31 17.70
N LEU A 58 1.98 -17.30 17.28
CA LEU A 58 0.98 -16.36 17.76
C LEU A 58 -0.16 -17.11 18.44
N HIS A 59 -0.32 -16.91 19.74
CA HIS A 59 -1.46 -17.44 20.47
C HIS A 59 -2.60 -16.43 20.47
N LEU A 60 -3.78 -16.85 19.98
CA LEU A 60 -4.99 -16.04 19.93
C LEU A 60 -5.95 -16.42 21.04
N ASP A 61 -6.36 -15.44 21.83
CA ASP A 61 -7.41 -15.58 22.84
C ASP A 61 -8.69 -14.90 22.35
N LEU A 62 -9.48 -15.66 21.58
CA LEU A 62 -10.69 -15.16 20.91
C LEU A 62 -11.82 -14.77 21.89
N GLN A 63 -11.80 -15.34 23.11
CA GLN A 63 -12.79 -15.07 24.16
C GLN A 63 -14.25 -15.22 23.68
N GLY A 64 -15.16 -14.36 24.15
CA GLY A 64 -16.58 -14.40 23.83
C GLY A 64 -16.95 -13.64 22.56
N LYS A 65 -18.04 -14.08 21.90
CA LYS A 65 -18.62 -13.38 20.76
C LYS A 65 -19.53 -12.24 21.23
N THR A 66 -19.45 -11.10 20.58
CA THR A 66 -20.36 -9.96 20.82
C THR A 66 -21.31 -9.74 19.64
N GLU A 67 -22.40 -9.04 19.89
CA GLU A 67 -23.37 -8.63 18.87
C GLU A 67 -23.26 -7.13 18.57
N LYS A 68 -23.69 -6.72 17.38
CA LYS A 68 -23.53 -5.36 16.83
C LYS A 68 -24.02 -4.22 17.75
N TYR A 69 -24.96 -4.51 18.66
CA TYR A 69 -25.56 -3.53 19.56
C TYR A 69 -25.29 -3.82 21.04
N SER A 70 -24.56 -4.89 21.34
CA SER A 70 -24.18 -5.20 22.72
C SER A 70 -23.14 -4.21 23.21
N LYS A 71 -23.34 -3.70 24.43
CA LYS A 71 -22.34 -2.89 25.16
C LYS A 71 -21.55 -3.70 26.17
N LYS A 72 -21.87 -4.99 26.32
CA LYS A 72 -21.20 -5.87 27.25
C LYS A 72 -19.88 -6.32 26.65
N ASP A 73 -18.82 -6.16 27.42
CA ASP A 73 -17.51 -6.71 27.10
C ASP A 73 -17.53 -8.22 27.38
N GLU A 74 -17.32 -9.01 26.33
CA GLU A 74 -17.21 -10.48 26.38
C GLU A 74 -15.76 -10.94 26.14
N ALA A 75 -14.81 -10.00 26.07
CA ALA A 75 -13.43 -10.21 25.69
C ALA A 75 -12.46 -9.32 26.51
N ALA A 76 -12.54 -9.42 27.84
CA ALA A 76 -11.77 -8.59 28.78
C ALA A 76 -10.24 -8.80 28.77
N ARG A 77 -9.73 -9.87 28.15
CA ARG A 77 -8.29 -10.18 28.01
C ARG A 77 -7.76 -9.72 26.64
N PRO A 78 -6.43 -9.56 26.46
CA PRO A 78 -5.87 -9.24 25.15
C PRO A 78 -6.11 -10.35 24.12
N LEU A 79 -6.38 -9.98 22.87
CA LEU A 79 -6.54 -10.95 21.77
C LEU A 79 -5.24 -11.69 21.44
N PHE A 80 -4.11 -11.00 21.49
CA PHE A 80 -2.81 -11.51 21.05
C PHE A 80 -1.89 -11.80 22.24
N HIS A 81 -1.28 -12.98 22.21
CA HIS A 81 -0.20 -13.38 23.11
C HIS A 81 0.99 -13.82 22.24
N PRO A 82 1.80 -12.89 21.74
CA PRO A 82 2.91 -13.21 20.85
C PRO A 82 4.06 -13.88 21.63
N ASP A 83 4.66 -14.91 21.04
CA ASP A 83 6.02 -15.31 21.40
C ASP A 83 7.00 -14.26 20.86
N ASP A 84 8.12 -14.02 21.54
CA ASP A 84 9.23 -13.22 21.02
C ASP A 84 9.63 -13.65 19.60
N GLN A 85 9.50 -14.95 19.27
CA GLN A 85 9.78 -15.46 17.93
C GLN A 85 8.83 -14.95 16.84
N ALA A 86 7.63 -14.50 17.19
CA ALA A 86 6.69 -13.92 16.24
C ALA A 86 7.19 -12.58 15.70
N LEU A 87 7.95 -11.82 16.50
CA LEU A 87 8.41 -10.47 16.18
C LEU A 87 9.81 -10.42 15.54
N ARG A 88 10.51 -11.56 15.48
CA ARG A 88 11.92 -11.66 15.05
C ARG A 88 12.15 -11.68 13.52
N SER A 89 11.15 -11.43 12.67
CA SER A 89 11.45 -11.32 11.23
C SER A 89 12.09 -9.96 10.91
N ASN A 90 12.97 -9.92 9.90
CA ASN A 90 13.62 -8.69 9.50
C ASN A 90 12.60 -7.62 9.06
N SER A 91 11.57 -8.03 8.29
CA SER A 91 10.51 -7.12 7.84
C SER A 91 9.63 -6.62 8.99
N ILE A 92 9.28 -7.47 9.97
CA ILE A 92 8.52 -7.06 11.15
C ILE A 92 9.35 -6.12 12.03
N SER A 93 10.63 -6.43 12.25
CA SER A 93 11.51 -5.56 13.04
C SER A 93 11.66 -4.17 12.43
N LYS A 94 11.71 -4.05 11.10
CA LYS A 94 11.73 -2.76 10.42
C LYS A 94 10.39 -2.05 10.44
N LEU A 95 9.29 -2.79 10.27
CA LEU A 95 7.96 -2.22 10.41
C LEU A 95 7.71 -1.63 11.80
N LEU A 96 8.19 -2.29 12.87
CA LEU A 96 8.06 -1.78 14.23
C LEU A 96 8.81 -0.45 14.44
N GLN A 97 9.93 -0.22 13.73
CA GLN A 97 10.67 1.06 13.71
C GLN A 97 9.94 2.16 12.92
N LEU A 98 8.84 1.86 12.24
CA LEU A 98 8.01 2.87 11.60
C LEU A 98 6.82 3.26 12.47
N TYR A 99 6.43 2.42 13.43
CA TYR A 99 5.26 2.67 14.28
C TYR A 99 5.53 3.64 15.42
N ASP A 100 6.76 3.74 15.91
CA ASP A 100 7.18 4.75 16.88
C ASP A 100 7.24 6.16 16.28
N ASN A 101 7.41 6.27 14.95
CA ASN A 101 7.40 7.53 14.21
C ASN A 101 5.99 8.12 13.99
N TYR A 102 4.93 7.33 14.20
CA TYR A 102 3.57 7.77 13.89
C TYR A 102 3.01 8.75 14.93
N GLU A 103 2.66 9.96 14.49
CA GLU A 103 2.01 10.99 15.31
C GLU A 103 0.48 10.92 15.18
N PRO A 104 -0.25 10.41 16.19
CA PRO A 104 -1.70 10.29 16.13
C PRO A 104 -2.45 11.62 16.24
N ASP A 105 -1.79 12.71 16.67
CA ASP A 105 -2.41 14.02 16.73
C ASP A 105 -2.39 14.76 15.39
N THR A 106 -3.54 14.75 14.71
CA THR A 106 -3.70 15.34 13.38
C THR A 106 -3.64 16.87 13.35
N SER A 107 -3.44 17.55 14.48
CA SER A 107 -3.13 18.99 14.53
C SER A 107 -1.63 19.31 14.49
N ILE A 108 -0.78 18.29 14.57
CA ILE A 108 0.67 18.44 14.42
C ILE A 108 0.99 18.27 12.94
N ASP A 109 1.75 19.21 12.39
CA ASP A 109 2.21 19.10 11.01
C ASP A 109 3.17 17.90 10.88
N GLU A 110 2.96 17.10 9.84
CA GLU A 110 3.83 15.97 9.53
C GLU A 110 5.22 16.49 9.16
N HIS A 111 6.25 15.99 9.84
CA HIS A 111 7.63 16.34 9.59
C HIS A 111 8.46 15.08 9.34
N PHE A 112 9.00 14.97 8.13
CA PHE A 112 9.90 13.89 7.77
C PHE A 112 11.33 14.24 8.15
N THR A 113 11.90 13.48 9.08
CA THR A 113 13.32 13.58 9.43
C THR A 113 14.17 12.70 8.51
N PRO A 114 15.47 13.02 8.31
CA PRO A 114 16.38 12.13 7.57
C PRO A 114 16.50 10.72 8.17
N ILE A 115 16.26 10.58 9.47
CA ILE A 115 16.28 9.29 10.18
C ILE A 115 15.04 8.48 9.78
N GLN A 116 13.85 9.08 9.85
CA GLN A 116 12.60 8.45 9.42
C GLN A 116 12.65 8.01 7.97
N SER A 117 13.10 8.88 7.07
CA SER A 117 13.26 8.51 5.65
C SER A 117 14.23 7.33 5.47
N LYS A 118 15.29 7.25 6.27
CA LYS A 118 16.20 6.11 6.23
C LYS A 118 15.52 4.83 6.71
N GLU A 119 14.75 4.87 7.79
CA GLU A 119 14.00 3.72 8.31
C GLU A 119 12.95 3.22 7.31
N GLU A 120 12.22 4.14 6.67
CA GLU A 120 11.26 3.85 5.60
C GLU A 120 11.94 3.15 4.41
N ASN A 121 13.06 3.70 3.94
CA ASN A 121 13.82 3.12 2.84
C ASN A 121 14.35 1.72 3.19
N GLU A 122 14.87 1.52 4.40
CA GLU A 122 15.35 0.21 4.86
C GLU A 122 14.21 -0.83 4.93
N PHE A 123 13.02 -0.43 5.35
CA PHE A 123 11.83 -1.28 5.33
C PHE A 123 11.42 -1.65 3.91
N LEU A 124 11.29 -0.65 3.02
CA LEU A 124 10.91 -0.86 1.62
C LEU A 124 11.93 -1.75 0.89
N ASP A 125 13.23 -1.57 1.12
CA ASP A 125 14.28 -2.41 0.54
C ASP A 125 14.12 -3.89 0.92
N ILE A 126 13.83 -4.18 2.19
CA ILE A 126 13.60 -5.55 2.65
C ILE A 126 12.34 -6.14 1.99
N VAL A 127 11.27 -5.36 1.88
CA VAL A 127 10.02 -5.81 1.25
C VAL A 127 10.22 -6.05 -0.25
N MET A 128 10.85 -5.12 -0.98
CA MET A 128 11.05 -5.20 -2.43
C MET A 128 12.02 -6.32 -2.84
N VAL A 129 13.01 -6.65 -2.00
CA VAL A 129 13.94 -7.76 -2.26
C VAL A 129 13.27 -9.13 -2.04
N SER A 130 12.16 -9.20 -1.31
CA SER A 130 11.44 -10.44 -1.03
C SER A 130 10.95 -11.15 -2.31
N GLY A 131 10.88 -12.48 -2.26
CA GLY A 131 10.33 -13.27 -3.36
C GLY A 131 8.85 -12.99 -3.61
N VAL A 132 8.13 -12.58 -2.56
CA VAL A 132 6.71 -12.23 -2.57
C VAL A 132 6.49 -10.96 -3.41
N MET A 133 7.22 -9.88 -3.11
CA MET A 133 7.11 -8.63 -3.86
C MET A 133 7.65 -8.73 -5.28
N LYS A 134 8.73 -9.48 -5.50
CA LYS A 134 9.26 -9.73 -6.85
C LYS A 134 8.25 -10.42 -7.76
N GLU A 135 7.48 -11.37 -7.25
CA GLU A 135 6.42 -12.04 -8.00
C GLU A 135 5.31 -11.04 -8.39
N ALA A 136 4.88 -10.19 -7.45
CA ALA A 136 3.89 -9.16 -7.71
C ALA A 136 4.37 -8.13 -8.76
N LEU A 137 5.58 -7.60 -8.59
CA LEU A 137 6.17 -6.63 -9.51
C LEU A 137 6.41 -7.22 -10.89
N SER A 138 6.84 -8.49 -10.98
CA SER A 138 7.01 -9.18 -12.27
C SER A 138 5.70 -9.26 -13.06
N PHE A 139 4.59 -9.55 -12.39
CA PHE A 139 3.28 -9.54 -13.02
C PHE A 139 2.87 -8.12 -13.45
N LEU A 140 3.01 -7.12 -12.58
CA LEU A 140 2.66 -5.73 -12.90
C LEU A 140 3.48 -5.20 -14.09
N HIS A 141 4.76 -5.56 -14.16
CA HIS A 141 5.61 -5.28 -15.31
C HIS A 141 5.10 -5.96 -16.58
N SER A 142 4.70 -7.23 -16.52
CA SER A 142 4.10 -7.93 -17.67
C SER A 142 2.81 -7.27 -18.20
N LYS A 143 2.12 -6.51 -17.35
CA LYS A 143 0.94 -5.71 -17.69
C LYS A 143 1.27 -4.30 -18.19
N GLY A 144 2.54 -3.90 -18.17
CA GLY A 144 3.00 -2.55 -18.53
C GLY A 144 2.62 -1.47 -17.52
N ILE A 145 2.35 -1.86 -16.26
CA ILE A 145 1.92 -0.94 -15.19
C ILE A 145 3.12 -0.36 -14.43
N VAL A 146 4.20 -1.14 -14.34
CA VAL A 146 5.41 -0.86 -13.54
C VAL A 146 6.63 -0.88 -14.44
N SER A 147 7.56 0.07 -14.24
CA SER A 147 8.84 0.16 -14.97
C SER A 147 9.81 -0.94 -14.53
N SER A 148 10.73 -1.31 -15.43
CA SER A 148 11.84 -2.24 -15.13
C SER A 148 12.95 -1.58 -14.29
N ASP A 149 13.00 -0.25 -14.20
CA ASP A 149 14.05 0.46 -13.44
C ASP A 149 13.72 0.45 -11.93
N PRO A 150 14.54 -0.21 -11.09
CA PRO A 150 14.32 -0.24 -9.63
C PRO A 150 14.32 1.14 -8.98
N ASN A 151 14.99 2.15 -9.57
CA ASN A 151 15.02 3.51 -9.04
C ASN A 151 13.76 4.30 -9.40
N GLU A 152 13.23 4.15 -10.62
CA GLU A 152 11.93 4.74 -10.99
C GLU A 152 10.79 4.10 -10.19
N GLN A 153 10.86 2.79 -9.96
CA GLN A 153 9.84 2.08 -9.18
C GLN A 153 9.85 2.48 -7.71
N LYS A 154 11.03 2.68 -7.10
CA LYS A 154 11.14 3.23 -5.74
C LYS A 154 10.52 4.62 -5.62
N ILE A 155 10.74 5.51 -6.60
CA ILE A 155 10.15 6.85 -6.60
C ILE A 155 8.61 6.75 -6.66
N GLN A 156 8.07 5.92 -7.54
CA GLN A 156 6.62 5.75 -7.67
C GLN A 156 5.97 5.08 -6.45
N ASP A 157 6.66 4.10 -5.84
CA ASP A 157 6.19 3.40 -4.64
C ASP A 157 6.27 4.30 -3.40
N GLN A 158 7.29 5.15 -3.28
CA GLN A 158 7.40 6.13 -2.19
C GLN A 158 6.36 7.23 -2.26
N GLU A 159 6.01 7.73 -3.46
CA GLU A 159 4.95 8.75 -3.63
C GLU A 159 3.55 8.19 -3.28
N ASN A 160 3.26 6.93 -3.64
CA ASN A 160 1.93 6.34 -3.44
C ASN A 160 1.69 5.71 -2.06
N LEU A 161 2.75 5.24 -1.36
CA LEU A 161 2.59 4.42 -0.15
C LEU A 161 2.65 5.21 1.17
N VAL A 162 3.05 6.50 1.15
CA VAL A 162 3.39 7.24 2.38
C VAL A 162 2.55 8.51 2.54
N GLN A 163 1.23 8.39 2.44
CA GLN A 163 0.31 9.43 2.95
C GLN A 163 -0.68 8.84 3.96
N PRO A 164 -0.30 8.76 5.25
CA PRO A 164 -1.17 8.23 6.29
C PRO A 164 -2.28 9.24 6.64
N ILE A 165 -3.46 9.12 6.02
CA ILE A 165 -4.63 9.91 6.47
C ILE A 165 -5.34 9.21 7.63
N VAL A 166 -5.20 9.80 8.81
CA VAL A 166 -5.85 9.35 10.04
C VAL A 166 -7.26 9.94 10.14
N LYS A 167 -8.26 9.07 10.24
CA LYS A 167 -9.63 9.46 10.64
C LYS A 167 -9.95 8.86 12.01
N LYS A 168 -9.91 9.68 13.06
CA LYS A 168 -10.35 9.25 14.40
C LYS A 168 -11.86 8.99 14.39
N SER A 169 -12.28 7.75 14.68
CA SER A 169 -13.68 7.40 14.96
C SER A 169 -13.87 7.17 16.45
N LYS A 170 -14.73 7.98 17.09
CA LYS A 170 -15.17 7.78 18.48
C LYS A 170 -16.26 6.70 18.62
N LYS A 171 -16.57 5.97 17.54
CA LYS A 171 -17.62 4.95 17.49
C LYS A 171 -17.01 3.56 17.43
N ALA A 172 -17.59 2.62 18.18
CA ALA A 172 -17.29 1.20 18.07
C ALA A 172 -17.24 0.80 16.58
N GLY A 173 -16.09 0.24 16.18
CA GLY A 173 -15.82 -0.13 14.80
C GLY A 173 -16.82 -1.17 14.29
N LYS A 174 -17.05 -1.18 12.97
CA LYS A 174 -17.75 -2.31 12.34
C LYS A 174 -16.85 -3.55 12.43
N PHE A 175 -17.44 -4.74 12.33
CA PHE A 175 -16.66 -5.96 12.16
C PHE A 175 -15.76 -5.82 10.92
N CYS A 176 -14.46 -6.09 11.10
CA CYS A 176 -13.43 -6.03 10.06
C CYS A 176 -12.71 -7.37 10.00
N SER A 177 -12.29 -7.78 8.81
CA SER A 177 -11.37 -8.91 8.62
C SER A 177 -9.94 -8.42 8.71
N MET A 178 -9.05 -9.23 9.30
CA MET A 178 -7.61 -8.98 9.37
C MET A 178 -6.86 -10.25 8.98
N LEU A 179 -5.73 -10.09 8.29
CA LEU A 179 -4.79 -11.18 8.06
C LEU A 179 -3.94 -11.35 9.32
N ILE A 180 -3.81 -12.58 9.81
CA ILE A 180 -3.10 -12.88 11.04
C ILE A 180 -1.93 -13.80 10.74
N GLY A 181 -0.73 -13.41 11.17
CA GLY A 181 0.49 -14.18 10.95
C GLY A 181 1.01 -14.12 9.51
N SER A 182 0.47 -13.22 8.68
CA SER A 182 1.04 -12.78 7.40
C SER A 182 2.32 -11.99 7.61
N SER A 183 3.19 -11.98 6.61
CA SER A 183 4.35 -11.08 6.58
C SER A 183 3.95 -9.68 6.08
N PRO A 184 4.68 -8.62 6.47
CA PRO A 184 4.49 -7.28 5.91
C PRO A 184 4.62 -7.25 4.39
N GLU A 185 5.55 -8.02 3.83
CA GLU A 185 5.76 -8.09 2.38
C GLU A 185 4.58 -8.71 1.63
N LEU A 186 3.91 -9.74 2.18
CA LEU A 186 2.69 -10.30 1.60
C LEU A 186 1.56 -9.28 1.59
N GLU A 187 1.27 -8.64 2.71
CA GLU A 187 0.19 -7.64 2.77
C GLU A 187 0.44 -6.49 1.81
N MET A 188 1.69 -5.97 1.79
CA MET A 188 2.06 -4.90 0.87
C MET A 188 1.90 -5.33 -0.59
N SER A 189 2.38 -6.51 -0.97
CA SER A 189 2.20 -7.02 -2.35
C SER A 189 0.73 -7.19 -2.75
N LEU A 190 -0.10 -7.71 -1.84
CA LEU A 190 -1.53 -7.87 -2.10
C LEU A 190 -2.23 -6.52 -2.27
N TYR A 191 -1.94 -5.56 -1.39
CA TYR A 191 -2.54 -4.22 -1.47
C TYR A 191 -2.05 -3.44 -2.68
N THR A 192 -0.74 -3.47 -2.99
CA THR A 192 -0.16 -2.81 -4.17
C THR A 192 -0.77 -3.35 -5.45
N MET A 193 -0.84 -4.67 -5.64
CA MET A 193 -1.43 -5.22 -6.86
C MET A 193 -2.92 -4.85 -6.97
N CYS A 194 -3.68 -4.90 -5.87
CA CYS A 194 -5.09 -4.59 -5.89
C CYS A 194 -5.35 -3.09 -6.12
N PHE A 195 -4.51 -2.22 -5.56
CA PHE A 195 -4.55 -0.79 -5.83
C PHE A 195 -4.33 -0.49 -7.31
N LEU A 196 -3.30 -1.07 -7.91
CA LEU A 196 -2.94 -0.82 -9.30
C LEU A 196 -3.89 -1.49 -10.31
N LEU A 197 -4.37 -2.71 -10.03
CA LEU A 197 -5.20 -3.49 -10.95
C LEU A 197 -6.72 -3.27 -10.77
N ARG A 198 -7.14 -2.81 -9.58
CA ARG A 198 -8.54 -2.68 -9.13
C ARG A 198 -8.78 -1.42 -8.28
N PRO A 199 -8.37 -0.21 -8.71
CA PRO A 199 -8.52 0.99 -7.90
C PRO A 199 -10.00 1.25 -7.57
N ASN A 200 -10.33 1.39 -6.28
CA ASN A 200 -11.68 1.59 -5.75
C ASN A 200 -12.69 0.45 -5.98
N GLU A 201 -12.23 -0.67 -6.55
CA GLU A 201 -13.05 -1.84 -6.88
C GLU A 201 -12.74 -3.02 -5.96
N VAL A 202 -13.60 -4.06 -6.02
CA VAL A 202 -13.32 -5.31 -5.31
C VAL A 202 -12.24 -6.09 -6.05
N CYS A 203 -11.22 -6.50 -5.32
CA CYS A 203 -10.10 -7.32 -5.77
C CYS A 203 -10.23 -8.73 -5.16
N PRO A 204 -10.83 -9.70 -5.88
CA PRO A 204 -10.93 -11.07 -5.40
C PRO A 204 -9.57 -11.76 -5.51
N VAL A 205 -9.09 -12.27 -4.38
CA VAL A 205 -7.83 -13.02 -4.27
C VAL A 205 -8.08 -14.38 -3.63
N THR A 206 -7.16 -15.32 -3.83
CA THR A 206 -7.18 -16.62 -3.13
C THR A 206 -5.82 -16.82 -2.46
N LEU A 207 -5.86 -17.18 -1.18
CA LEU A 207 -4.68 -17.37 -0.34
C LEU A 207 -4.75 -18.77 0.27
N GLY A 208 -3.93 -19.69 -0.23
CA GLY A 208 -3.92 -21.07 0.25
C GLY A 208 -5.27 -21.77 0.04
N GLY A 209 -5.96 -21.48 -1.06
CA GLY A 209 -7.29 -21.98 -1.38
C GLY A 209 -8.46 -21.22 -0.74
N GLN A 210 -8.20 -20.28 0.17
CA GLN A 210 -9.23 -19.47 0.80
C GLN A 210 -9.50 -18.20 0.00
N LYS A 211 -10.76 -18.00 -0.41
CA LYS A 211 -11.18 -16.80 -1.15
C LYS A 211 -11.33 -15.60 -0.22
N VAL A 212 -10.68 -14.50 -0.56
CA VAL A 212 -10.71 -13.24 0.19
C VAL A 212 -10.96 -12.09 -0.78
N ASN A 213 -11.72 -11.08 -0.34
CA ASN A 213 -11.95 -9.87 -1.12
C ASN A 213 -11.18 -8.71 -0.49
N ILE A 214 -10.24 -8.14 -1.23
CA ILE A 214 -9.52 -6.92 -0.85
C ILE A 214 -10.19 -5.74 -1.54
N LYS A 215 -10.26 -4.60 -0.85
CA LYS A 215 -10.69 -3.34 -1.45
C LYS A 215 -9.74 -2.23 -1.02
N THR A 216 -9.15 -1.58 -2.01
CA THR A 216 -8.29 -0.42 -1.83
C THR A 216 -9.04 0.83 -2.23
N TYR A 217 -8.67 1.96 -1.64
CA TYR A 217 -9.31 3.25 -1.88
C TYR A 217 -8.25 4.25 -2.31
N MET A 218 -8.54 4.99 -3.37
CA MET A 218 -7.75 6.16 -3.73
C MET A 218 -8.16 7.31 -2.83
N LEU A 219 -7.16 8.00 -2.30
CA LEU A 219 -7.41 9.16 -1.49
C LEU A 219 -7.76 10.35 -2.37
N LYS A 220 -8.78 11.12 -1.97
CA LYS A 220 -9.15 12.38 -2.62
C LYS A 220 -8.81 13.54 -1.70
N TYR A 221 -8.00 14.48 -2.17
CA TYR A 221 -7.72 15.73 -1.48
C TYR A 221 -8.15 16.91 -2.33
N LYS A 222 -8.97 17.80 -1.76
CA LYS A 222 -9.58 18.96 -2.45
C LYS A 222 -10.33 18.62 -3.75
N GLY A 223 -10.79 17.37 -3.91
CA GLY A 223 -11.53 16.91 -5.08
C GLY A 223 -10.68 16.24 -6.16
N GLU A 224 -9.36 16.24 -6.00
CA GLU A 224 -8.42 15.56 -6.88
C GLU A 224 -7.98 14.22 -6.27
N ASP A 225 -7.77 13.22 -7.13
CA ASP A 225 -7.18 11.95 -6.73
C ASP A 225 -5.69 12.22 -6.40
N LEU A 226 -5.28 11.94 -5.16
CA LEU A 226 -3.88 11.84 -4.78
C LEU A 226 -3.35 10.51 -5.33
N ILE A 227 -2.43 10.61 -6.29
CA ILE A 227 -1.63 9.52 -6.85
C ILE A 227 -0.17 9.90 -6.60
#